data_AF-A0A3C0HAR2-F1
#
_entry.id   AF-A0A3C0HAR2-F1
#
_cell.length_a   1.000
_cell.length_b   1.000
_cell.length_c   1.000
_cell.angle_alpha   90.00
_cell.angle_beta   90.00
_cell.angle_gamma   90.00
#
_symmetry.space_group_name_H-M   'P 1'
#
loop_
_entity.id
_entity.type
_entity.pdbx_description
1 polymer ?
#
loop_
_entity_poly.entity_id
_entity_poly.type
_entity_poly.pdbx_seq_one_letter_code
_entity_poly.pdbx_strand_id
1 'polypeptide(L)'
;MAKKKELSRGIRALLSNIEDKTSLPQTKEIVKELSSSIAEISLEDIEINPFQPRTEFDPEELVNLAKSIKTYGLIQPITVRSLGG
;
A
#
# COMPACT_ATOMS: atom_id res chain seq x y z
N MET A 1 -13.47 15.04 -46.21
CA MET A 1 -13.00 15.47 -44.88
C MET A 1 -13.78 14.73 -43.80
N ALA A 2 -13.27 13.59 -43.31
CA ALA A 2 -13.90 12.84 -42.23
C ALA A 2 -12.85 11.98 -41.52
N LYS A 3 -12.23 12.50 -40.45
CA LYS A 3 -11.46 11.69 -39.49
C LYS A 3 -11.06 12.55 -38.28
N LYS A 4 -11.94 12.58 -37.26
CA LYS A 4 -11.58 13.01 -35.89
C LYS A 4 -12.61 12.61 -34.83
N LYS A 5 -13.81 12.16 -35.23
CA LYS A 5 -14.94 11.94 -34.31
C LYS A 5 -14.97 10.56 -33.64
N GLU A 6 -14.20 9.59 -34.13
CA GLU A 6 -14.28 8.18 -33.66
C GLU A 6 -13.36 7.88 -32.47
N LEU A 7 -12.15 8.46 -32.44
CA LEU A 7 -11.19 8.24 -31.34
C LEU A 7 -11.68 8.81 -29.99
N SER A 8 -12.51 9.85 -30.03
CA SER A 8 -13.06 10.47 -28.82
C SER A 8 -14.15 9.64 -28.13
N ARG A 9 -14.84 8.73 -28.86
CA ARG A 9 -15.87 7.86 -28.27
C ARG A 9 -15.27 6.75 -27.41
N GLY A 10 -14.13 6.19 -27.84
CA GLY A 10 -13.46 5.12 -27.09
C GLY A 10 -12.93 5.59 -25.74
N ILE A 11 -12.29 6.77 -25.69
CA ILE A 11 -11.78 7.33 -24.43
C ILE A 11 -12.92 7.76 -23.49
N ARG A 12 -14.03 8.28 -24.02
CA ARG A 12 -15.21 8.58 -23.19
C ARG A 12 -15.82 7.34 -22.54
N ALA A 13 -15.83 6.18 -23.22
CA ALA A 13 -16.33 4.94 -22.62
C ALA A 13 -15.47 4.47 -21.42
N LEU A 14 -14.15 4.71 -21.47
CA LEU A 14 -13.26 4.44 -20.35
C LEU A 14 -13.45 5.44 -19.20
N LEU A 15 -13.67 6.73 -19.51
CA LEU A 15 -13.88 7.79 -18.52
C LEU A 15 -15.24 7.70 -17.81
N SER A 16 -16.32 7.34 -18.52
CA SER A 16 -17.65 7.16 -17.89
C SER A 16 -17.64 6.06 -16.83
N ASN A 17 -16.78 5.04 -16.98
CA ASN A 17 -16.63 3.97 -15.98
C ASN A 17 -15.87 4.41 -14.71
N ILE A 18 -15.18 5.57 -14.77
CA ILE A 18 -14.47 6.19 -13.64
C ILE A 18 -15.39 7.17 -12.91
N GLU A 19 -16.25 7.88 -13.64
CA GLU A 19 -17.20 8.84 -13.06
C GLU A 19 -18.21 8.16 -12.12
N ASP A 20 -18.67 6.95 -12.44
CA ASP A 20 -19.59 6.17 -11.58
C ASP A 20 -18.98 5.71 -10.25
N LYS A 21 -17.64 5.75 -10.10
CA LYS A 21 -16.92 5.36 -8.87
C LYS A 21 -16.73 6.49 -7.86
N THR A 22 -17.25 7.68 -8.13
CA THR A 22 -17.22 8.82 -7.19
C THR A 22 -18.40 8.86 -6.21
N SER A 23 -19.35 7.92 -6.30
CA SER A 23 -20.33 7.71 -5.23
C SER A 23 -19.76 6.74 -4.19
N LEU A 24 -19.41 7.28 -3.01
CA LEU A 24 -18.84 6.55 -1.88
C LEU A 24 -19.91 5.69 -1.18
N PRO A 25 -19.87 4.36 -1.37
CA PRO A 25 -19.88 3.44 -0.23
C PRO A 25 -18.74 2.42 -0.25
N GLN A 26 -18.03 2.27 -1.37
CA GLN A 26 -17.04 1.20 -1.56
C GLN A 26 -15.71 1.44 -0.82
N THR A 27 -15.38 2.70 -0.50
CA THR A 27 -14.15 3.02 0.25
C THR A 27 -14.19 2.47 1.68
N LYS A 28 -15.35 2.46 2.36
CA LYS A 28 -15.44 1.97 3.74
C LYS A 28 -15.25 0.46 3.85
N GLU A 29 -15.76 -0.32 2.90
CA GLU A 29 -15.59 -1.79 2.93
C GLU A 29 -14.17 -2.20 2.55
N ILE A 30 -13.58 -1.59 1.52
CA ILE A 30 -12.17 -1.85 1.13
C ILE A 30 -11.23 -1.48 2.28
N VAL A 31 -11.44 -0.33 2.92
CA VAL A 31 -10.64 0.08 4.09
C VAL A 31 -10.88 -0.87 5.28
N LYS A 32 -12.11 -1.34 5.52
CA LYS A 32 -12.40 -2.30 6.59
C LYS A 32 -11.75 -3.67 6.37
N GLU A 33 -11.70 -4.15 5.12
CA GLU A 33 -11.05 -5.40 4.74
C GLU A 33 -9.52 -5.29 4.83
N LEU A 34 -8.94 -4.18 4.37
CA LEU A 34 -7.52 -3.87 4.55
C LEU A 34 -7.14 -3.68 6.03
N SER A 35 -7.98 -3.02 6.82
CA SER A 35 -7.81 -2.89 8.27
C SER A 35 -7.95 -4.21 9.02
N SER A 36 -8.64 -5.22 8.45
CA SER A 36 -8.65 -6.57 9.04
C SER A 36 -7.32 -7.30 8.87
N SER A 37 -6.53 -6.91 7.85
CA SER A 37 -5.21 -7.48 7.54
C SER A 37 -4.04 -6.65 8.10
N ILE A 38 -4.28 -5.39 8.45
CA ILE A 38 -3.28 -4.48 9.02
C ILE A 38 -3.63 -4.25 10.48
N ALA A 39 -2.76 -4.72 11.38
CA ALA A 39 -2.88 -4.52 12.81
C ALA A 39 -1.73 -3.66 13.33
N GLU A 40 -2.03 -2.83 14.34
CA GLU A 40 -1.00 -2.22 15.18
C GLU A 40 -0.53 -3.25 16.20
N ILE A 41 0.77 -3.51 16.24
CA ILE A 41 1.40 -4.51 17.10
C ILE A 41 2.48 -3.81 17.90
N SER A 42 2.61 -4.15 19.19
CA SER A 42 3.69 -3.61 20.02
C SER A 42 5.04 -4.07 19.49
N LEU A 43 6.04 -3.19 19.50
CA LEU A 43 7.39 -3.54 19.02
C LEU A 43 8.04 -4.64 19.85
N GLU A 44 7.64 -4.78 21.11
CA GLU A 44 8.12 -5.84 22.03
C GLU A 44 7.58 -7.24 21.68
N ASP A 45 6.51 -7.33 20.90
CA ASP A 45 5.93 -8.60 20.44
C ASP A 45 6.53 -9.07 19.09
N ILE A 46 7.49 -8.31 18.54
CA ILE A 46 8.09 -8.57 17.22
C ILE A 46 9.51 -9.09 17.39
N GLU A 47 9.76 -10.28 16.87
CA GLU A 47 11.10 -10.87 16.78
C GLU A 47 11.65 -10.83 15.35
N ILE A 48 12.98 -10.81 15.24
CA ILE A 48 13.65 -10.92 13.94
C ILE A 48 13.34 -12.27 13.29
N ASN A 49 13.13 -12.29 11.98
CA ASN A 49 13.00 -13.54 11.24
C ASN A 49 14.33 -14.32 11.29
N PRO A 50 14.37 -15.54 11.89
CA PRO A 50 15.60 -16.35 11.92
C PRO A 50 16.11 -16.74 10.53
N PHE A 51 15.22 -16.79 9.54
CA PHE A 51 15.52 -17.13 8.15
C PHE A 51 15.60 -15.89 7.26
N GLN A 52 16.19 -14.80 7.78
CA GLN A 52 16.36 -13.56 7.04
C GLN A 52 17.38 -13.74 5.89
N PRO A 53 16.98 -13.66 4.60
CA PRO A 53 17.92 -13.78 3.48
C PRO A 53 18.88 -12.59 3.37
N ARG A 54 18.46 -11.39 3.81
CA ARG A 54 19.31 -10.20 3.81
C ARG A 54 20.11 -10.12 5.13
N THR A 55 21.39 -10.45 5.07
CA THR A 55 22.29 -10.43 6.24
C THR A 55 23.12 -9.15 6.36
N GLU A 56 23.24 -8.36 5.29
CA GLU A 56 24.04 -7.15 5.26
C GLU A 56 23.18 -5.91 4.95
N PHE A 57 23.48 -4.82 5.68
CA PHE A 57 22.87 -3.52 5.51
C PHE A 57 23.96 -2.46 5.37
N ASP A 58 23.76 -1.53 4.43
CA ASP A 58 24.58 -0.34 4.37
C ASP A 58 24.21 0.58 5.55
N PRO A 59 25.20 1.01 6.36
CA PRO A 59 24.95 1.81 7.56
C PRO A 59 24.38 3.20 7.23
N GLU A 60 24.78 3.82 6.13
CA GLU A 60 24.25 5.12 5.72
C GLU A 60 22.80 5.00 5.26
N GLU A 61 22.47 3.97 4.48
CA GLU A 61 21.09 3.70 4.05
C GLU A 61 20.17 3.45 5.25
N LEU A 62 20.63 2.71 6.26
CA LEU A 62 19.85 2.41 7.45
C LEU A 62 19.55 3.67 8.27
N VAL A 63 20.54 4.57 8.42
CA VAL A 63 20.35 5.88 9.08
C VAL A 63 19.36 6.74 8.30
N ASN A 64 19.44 6.74 6.96
CA ASN A 64 18.51 7.50 6.12
C ASN A 64 17.09 6.95 6.20
N LEU A 65 16.92 5.63 6.23
CA LEU A 65 15.62 4.98 6.42
C LEU A 65 15.00 5.37 7.77
N ALA A 66 15.78 5.33 8.85
CA ALA A 66 15.30 5.73 10.18
C ALA A 66 14.84 7.20 10.22
N LYS A 67 15.59 8.11 9.59
CA LYS A 67 15.20 9.52 9.45
C LYS A 67 13.91 9.68 8.65
N SER A 68 13.76 8.93 7.56
CA SER A 68 12.56 8.92 6.72
C SER A 68 11.33 8.45 7.52
N ILE A 69 11.44 7.29 8.21
CA ILE A 69 10.37 6.75 9.05
C ILE A 69 9.99 7.75 10.17
N LYS A 70 10.95 8.45 10.76
CA LYS A 70 10.67 9.48 11.78
C LYS A 70 9.91 10.69 11.23
N THR A 71 10.10 11.02 9.96
CA THR A 71 9.51 12.21 9.33
C THR A 71 8.14 11.93 8.74
N TYR A 72 8.00 10.81 8.03
CA TYR A 72 6.81 10.46 7.25
C TYR A 72 6.00 9.31 7.85
N GLY A 73 6.52 8.66 8.91
CA GLY A 73 5.98 7.41 9.41
C GLY A 73 6.37 6.21 8.54
N LEU A 74 5.84 5.05 8.91
CA LEU A 74 5.98 3.83 8.13
C LEU A 74 4.94 3.84 6.99
N ILE A 75 5.40 4.08 5.76
CA ILE A 75 4.52 4.15 4.57
C ILE A 75 3.93 2.79 4.22
N GLN A 76 4.71 1.72 4.41
CA GLN A 76 4.31 0.36 4.09
C GLN A 76 4.29 -0.52 5.35
N PRO A 77 3.17 -1.18 5.66
CA PRO A 77 3.09 -2.12 6.77
C PRO A 77 4.11 -3.26 6.63
N ILE A 78 4.65 -3.70 7.76
CA ILE A 78 5.55 -4.85 7.83
C ILE A 78 4.71 -6.12 7.86
N THR A 79 5.08 -7.10 7.04
CA THR A 79 4.43 -8.42 7.08
C THR A 79 4.99 -9.23 8.23
N VAL A 80 4.10 -9.77 9.05
CA VAL A 80 4.44 -10.63 10.19
C VAL A 80 3.65 -11.93 10.11
N ARG A 81 4.12 -12.92 10.87
CA ARG A 81 3.41 -14.18 11.10
C ARG A 81 3.36 -14.42 12.60
N SER A 82 2.22 -14.84 13.13
CA SER A 82 2.12 -15.28 14.52
C SER A 82 3.03 -16.50 14.74
N LEU A 83 3.83 -16.48 15.80
CA LEU A 83 4.72 -17.59 16.16
C LEU A 83 3.97 -18.79 16.78
N GLY A 84 2.64 -18.68 16.94
CA GLY A 84 1.80 -19.70 17.57
C GLY A 84 1.87 -19.61 19.09
N GLY A 85 0.69 -19.69 19.73
CA GLY A 85 0.56 -20.02 21.15
C GLY A 85 0.26 -21.51 21.32
#